data_AF-A0A8J3DJV1-F1
#
_entry.id   AF-A0A8J3DJV1-F1
#
_cell.length_a   1.000
_cell.length_b   1.000
_cell.length_c   1.000
_cell.angle_alpha   90.00
_cell.angle_beta   90.00
_cell.angle_gamma   90.00
#
_symmetry.space_group_name_H-M   'P 1'
#
loop_
_entity.id
_entity.type
_entity.pdbx_description
1 polymer ?
#
loop_
_entity_poly.entity_id
_entity_poly.type
_entity_poly.pdbx_seq_one_letter_code
_entity_poly.pdbx_strand_id
1 'polypeptide(L)'
;MNATVTGGALLRDRQINREGLDHIKRWEGVRLVAYRDVAGVLTIGYGHTSNAGAPKVTPGMKITEAEAERILQTDLRKFEKRVSELVKVPLNDNQFAALVSFDFNTGALHKSTLLKKLNAGDYDAVPVELMKWVNAGGKRVQGLVNRRASEAGLWAKGEFVSSNTVEASTKVPSTDVAVIGGTGAAGAGTAIAPIVPDLVDAVSSQQRELTSGDWTRITIAAFILALTLYGIYRKVRS
;
A
#
# COMPACT_ATOMS: atom_id res chain seq x y z
N MET A 1 -6.77 -14.12 41.28
CA MET A 1 -7.94 -13.27 40.95
C MET A 1 -7.66 -12.64 39.59
N ASN A 2 -8.31 -13.14 38.53
CA ASN A 2 -8.09 -12.67 37.16
C ASN A 2 -8.76 -11.31 36.97
N ALA A 3 -7.98 -10.29 36.65
CA ALA A 3 -8.48 -9.01 36.21
C ALA A 3 -8.81 -9.09 34.71
N THR A 4 -10.10 -9.15 34.40
CA THR A 4 -10.67 -8.90 33.08
C THR A 4 -10.36 -7.44 32.70
N VAL A 5 -9.41 -7.21 31.79
CA VAL A 5 -9.13 -5.85 31.28
C VAL A 5 -9.92 -5.60 30.00
N THR A 6 -11.05 -4.94 30.20
CA THR A 6 -11.82 -4.04 29.34
C THR A 6 -11.20 -3.69 27.97
N GLY A 7 -11.66 -4.36 26.91
CA GLY A 7 -11.26 -4.15 25.50
C GLY A 7 -11.84 -2.90 24.82
N GLY A 8 -11.97 -1.77 25.51
CA GLY A 8 -12.59 -0.56 24.95
C GLY A 8 -11.72 0.71 24.96
N ALA A 9 -10.67 0.78 25.77
CA ALA A 9 -9.94 2.01 26.04
C ALA A 9 -8.55 2.12 25.38
N LEU A 10 -7.97 1.00 24.92
CA LEU A 10 -6.56 0.95 24.48
C LEU A 10 -6.33 1.23 22.99
N LEU A 11 -7.38 1.36 22.16
CA LEU A 11 -7.23 1.64 20.72
C LEU A 11 -7.10 3.14 20.37
N ARG A 12 -7.24 4.04 21.35
CA ARG A 12 -7.36 5.50 21.11
C ARG A 12 -6.02 6.23 20.98
N ASP A 13 -4.90 5.57 21.26
CA ASP A 13 -3.55 6.17 21.17
C ASP A 13 -2.59 5.25 20.39
N ARG A 14 -3.07 4.68 19.29
CA ARG A 14 -2.24 3.87 18.40
C ARG A 14 -1.39 4.77 17.51
N GLN A 15 -0.09 4.50 17.48
CA GLN A 15 0.86 5.16 16.60
C GLN A 15 1.31 4.22 15.48
N ILE A 16 1.77 4.77 14.36
CA ILE A 16 2.34 3.97 13.29
C ILE A 16 3.66 3.31 13.73
N ASN A 17 3.93 2.13 13.17
CA ASN A 17 5.20 1.45 13.38
C ASN A 17 6.33 2.07 12.52
N ARG A 18 7.56 1.61 12.74
CA ARG A 18 8.75 2.11 12.02
C ARG A 18 8.65 1.94 10.51
N GLU A 19 8.17 0.78 10.05
CA GLU A 19 7.96 0.49 8.63
C GLU A 19 6.99 1.50 7.98
N GLY A 20 5.89 1.82 8.68
CA GLY A 20 4.93 2.84 8.27
C GLY A 20 5.54 4.24 8.19
N LEU A 21 6.31 4.61 9.20
CA LEU A 21 6.98 5.92 9.24
C LEU A 21 7.98 6.05 8.08
N ASP A 22 8.83 5.06 7.87
CA ASP A 22 9.81 5.05 6.79
C ASP A 22 9.14 4.93 5.40
N HIS A 23 7.96 4.32 5.31
CA HIS A 23 7.14 4.36 4.10
C HIS A 23 6.68 5.79 3.77
N ILE A 24 6.11 6.52 4.74
CA ILE A 24 5.64 7.89 4.54
C ILE A 24 6.81 8.81 4.18
N LYS A 25 7.93 8.73 4.93
CA LYS A 25 9.13 9.53 4.68
C LYS A 25 9.65 9.41 3.24
N ARG A 26 9.63 8.21 2.67
CA ARG A 26 10.05 7.97 1.28
C ARG A 26 9.15 8.66 0.25
N TRP A 27 7.84 8.73 0.51
CA TRP A 27 6.87 9.35 -0.40
C TRP A 27 6.83 10.87 -0.30
N GLU A 28 6.97 11.42 0.90
CA GLU A 28 6.98 12.87 1.09
C GLU A 28 8.32 13.50 0.70
N GLY A 29 9.42 12.79 0.98
CA GLY A 29 10.77 13.33 0.86
C GLY A 29 11.06 14.41 1.91
N VAL A 30 12.34 14.60 2.22
CA VAL A 30 12.76 15.57 3.24
C VAL A 30 13.29 16.86 2.60
N ARG A 31 12.97 18.00 3.22
CA ARG A 31 13.56 19.31 2.95
C ARG A 31 14.00 19.95 4.26
N LEU A 32 15.31 19.95 4.51
CA LEU A 32 15.90 20.43 5.78
C LEU A 32 15.98 21.95 5.89
N VAL A 33 15.72 22.67 4.80
CA VAL A 33 15.65 24.13 4.75
C VAL A 33 14.25 24.53 4.31
N ALA A 34 13.66 25.50 5.00
CA ALA A 34 12.35 26.03 4.65
C ALA A 34 12.34 26.55 3.21
N TYR A 35 11.31 26.16 2.44
CA TYR A 35 11.10 26.56 1.06
C TYR A 35 9.64 26.98 0.86
N ARG A 36 9.36 27.67 -0.25
CA ARG A 36 7.98 27.93 -0.67
C ARG A 36 7.53 26.83 -1.61
N ASP A 37 6.39 26.21 -1.31
CA ASP A 37 5.77 25.26 -2.22
C ASP A 37 5.16 25.95 -3.45
N VAL A 38 4.55 25.18 -4.36
CA VAL A 38 3.91 25.71 -5.57
C VAL A 38 2.72 26.63 -5.28
N ALA A 39 2.17 26.59 -4.07
CA ALA A 39 1.10 27.47 -3.58
C ALA A 39 1.65 28.69 -2.83
N GLY A 40 2.97 28.84 -2.73
CA GLY A 40 3.63 29.95 -2.04
C GLY A 40 3.71 29.81 -0.52
N VAL A 41 3.29 28.67 0.05
CA VAL A 41 3.28 28.42 1.50
C VAL A 41 4.67 27.97 1.95
N LEU A 42 5.12 28.48 3.10
CA LEU A 42 6.39 28.05 3.71
C LEU A 42 6.25 26.65 4.28
N THR A 43 7.12 25.76 3.78
CA THR A 43 7.11 24.32 4.07
C THR A 43 8.51 23.84 4.46
N ILE A 44 8.60 22.90 5.39
CA ILE A 44 9.87 22.30 5.85
C ILE A 44 9.68 20.82 6.22
N GLY A 45 10.78 20.06 6.31
CA GLY A 45 10.77 18.65 6.70
C GLY A 45 10.04 17.78 5.66
N TYR A 46 9.10 16.96 6.13
CA TYR A 46 8.25 16.09 5.32
C TYR A 46 6.90 16.74 5.01
N GLY A 47 6.92 17.97 4.49
CA GLY A 47 5.70 18.70 4.12
C GLY A 47 5.03 19.49 5.25
N HIS A 48 5.74 19.76 6.36
CA HIS A 48 5.20 20.51 7.49
C HIS A 48 5.03 22.00 7.15
N THR A 49 3.90 22.57 7.56
CA THR A 49 3.60 24.00 7.43
C THR A 49 3.14 24.58 8.77
N SER A 50 3.25 25.89 8.95
CA SER A 50 2.75 26.60 10.14
C SER A 50 1.26 26.37 10.44
N ASN A 51 0.47 25.94 9.45
CA ASN A 51 -0.95 25.61 9.62
C ASN A 51 -1.15 24.23 10.25
N ALA A 52 -0.15 23.35 10.18
CA ALA A 52 -0.19 22.04 10.82
C ALA A 52 0.02 22.13 12.35
N GLY A 53 0.63 23.21 12.84
CA GLY A 53 0.82 23.45 14.26
C GLY A 53 2.16 24.12 14.55
N ALA A 54 2.76 23.75 15.67
CA ALA A 54 4.15 24.05 15.96
C ALA A 54 5.06 22.98 15.33
N PRO A 55 6.29 23.33 14.91
CA PRO A 55 6.88 24.68 14.94
C PRO A 55 6.33 25.59 13.83
N LYS A 56 6.31 26.90 14.07
CA LYS A 56 6.01 27.86 13.00
C LYS A 56 7.20 27.95 12.05
N VAL A 57 6.95 27.65 10.78
CA VAL A 57 7.95 27.71 9.70
C VAL A 57 8.21 29.17 9.34
N THR A 58 9.47 29.58 9.45
CA THR A 58 9.94 30.93 9.10
C THR A 58 10.93 30.88 7.92
N PRO A 59 11.07 31.97 7.15
CA PRO A 59 12.06 32.03 6.08
C PRO A 59 13.48 31.75 6.59
N GLY A 60 14.22 30.89 5.89
CA GLY A 60 15.59 30.54 6.26
C GLY A 60 15.72 29.56 7.43
N MET A 61 14.61 29.08 8.00
CA MET A 61 14.62 28.03 9.03
C MET A 61 15.31 26.77 8.51
N LYS A 62 16.17 26.19 9.35
CA LYS A 62 16.87 24.93 9.09
C LYS A 62 16.60 23.94 10.22
N ILE A 63 16.46 22.68 9.88
CA ILE A 63 16.27 21.58 10.82
C ILE A 63 17.15 20.40 10.46
N THR A 64 17.42 19.54 11.43
CA THR A 64 18.05 18.22 11.25
C THR A 64 17.03 17.19 10.78
N GLU A 65 17.51 16.05 10.26
CA GLU A 65 16.62 14.94 9.90
C GLU A 65 15.85 14.39 11.12
N ALA A 66 16.48 14.35 12.29
CA ALA A 66 15.85 13.93 13.53
C ALA A 66 14.73 14.89 13.96
N GLU A 67 14.93 16.21 13.79
CA GLU A 67 13.87 17.20 13.98
C GLU A 67 12.74 17.03 12.96
N ALA A 68 13.07 16.84 11.68
CA ALA A 68 12.07 16.60 10.64
C ALA A 68 11.21 15.36 10.93
N GLU A 69 11.82 14.29 11.43
CA GLU A 69 11.10 13.07 11.83
C GLU A 69 10.18 13.31 13.03
N ARG A 70 10.66 14.03 14.07
CA ARG A 70 9.80 14.40 15.23
C ARG A 70 8.61 15.27 14.82
N ILE A 71 8.82 16.21 13.91
CA ILE A 71 7.76 17.04 13.35
C ILE A 71 6.76 16.16 12.59
N LEU A 72 7.24 15.26 11.73
CA LEU A 72 6.37 14.34 10.99
C LEU A 72 5.53 13.46 11.93
N GLN A 73 6.14 12.86 12.96
CA GLN A 73 5.40 12.07 13.95
C GLN A 73 4.30 12.90 14.64
N THR A 74 4.57 14.17 14.94
CA THR A 74 3.58 15.09 15.52
C THR A 74 2.45 15.38 14.53
N ASP A 75 2.77 15.65 13.26
CA ASP A 75 1.78 15.90 12.21
C ASP A 75 0.90 14.67 11.95
N LEU A 76 1.45 13.47 12.09
CA LEU A 76 0.74 12.21 11.89
C LEU A 76 -0.28 11.91 12.98
N ARG A 77 -0.12 12.45 14.20
CA ARG A 77 -1.01 12.17 15.33
C ARG A 77 -2.49 12.38 15.03
N LYS A 78 -2.84 13.41 14.24
CA LYS A 78 -4.24 13.68 13.86
C LYS A 78 -4.80 12.64 12.88
N PHE A 79 -3.96 12.10 12.01
CA PHE A 79 -4.34 11.06 11.04
C PHE A 79 -4.44 9.70 11.74
N GLU A 80 -3.47 9.37 12.58
CA GLU A 80 -3.51 8.19 13.45
C GLU A 80 -4.79 8.14 14.27
N LYS A 81 -5.11 9.23 14.98
CA LYS A 81 -6.35 9.36 15.74
C LYS A 81 -7.58 9.16 14.86
N ARG A 82 -7.61 9.80 13.69
CA ARG A 82 -8.74 9.67 12.76
C ARG A 82 -8.90 8.24 12.25
N VAL A 83 -7.81 7.54 11.92
CA VAL A 83 -7.87 6.12 11.52
C VAL A 83 -8.39 5.27 12.68
N SER A 84 -7.88 5.46 13.90
CA SER A 84 -8.35 4.74 15.09
C SER A 84 -9.82 4.97 15.41
N GLU A 85 -10.36 6.16 15.14
CA GLU A 85 -11.78 6.48 15.37
C GLU A 85 -12.71 5.94 14.27
N LEU A 86 -12.23 5.94 13.01
CA LEU A 86 -13.05 5.58 11.85
C LEU A 86 -13.08 4.08 11.58
N VAL A 87 -11.99 3.37 11.84
CA VAL A 87 -11.90 1.93 11.59
C VAL A 87 -12.52 1.16 12.75
N LYS A 88 -13.45 0.28 12.43
CA LYS A 88 -14.27 -0.49 13.39
C LYS A 88 -13.88 -1.96 13.48
N VAL A 89 -12.92 -2.38 12.66
CA VAL A 89 -12.43 -3.76 12.59
C VAL A 89 -10.97 -3.84 13.03
N PRO A 90 -10.49 -4.98 13.54
CA PRO A 90 -9.09 -5.13 13.95
C PRO A 90 -8.11 -4.87 12.80
N LEU A 91 -7.00 -4.19 13.07
CA LEU A 91 -5.91 -4.01 12.10
C LEU A 91 -4.59 -4.42 12.73
N ASN A 92 -3.72 -5.08 11.98
CA ASN A 92 -2.31 -5.17 12.34
C ASN A 92 -1.58 -3.82 12.10
N ASP A 93 -0.34 -3.69 12.57
CA ASP A 93 0.38 -2.40 12.55
C ASP A 93 0.66 -1.89 11.15
N ASN A 94 0.96 -2.79 10.21
CA ASN A 94 1.22 -2.42 8.82
C ASN A 94 -0.05 -1.96 8.09
N GLN A 95 -1.18 -2.62 8.36
CA GLN A 95 -2.48 -2.22 7.83
C GLN A 95 -2.89 -0.84 8.36
N PHE A 96 -2.72 -0.60 9.67
CA PHE A 96 -2.95 0.72 10.25
C PHE A 96 -2.06 1.79 9.63
N ALA A 97 -0.76 1.51 9.50
CA ALA A 97 0.19 2.42 8.87
C ALA A 97 -0.15 2.74 7.39
N ALA A 98 -0.63 1.76 6.62
CA ALA A 98 -1.05 1.98 5.24
C ALA A 98 -2.25 2.94 5.15
N LEU A 99 -3.24 2.81 6.05
CA LEU A 99 -4.38 3.74 6.10
C LEU A 99 -3.96 5.13 6.56
N VAL A 100 -3.05 5.24 7.53
CA VAL A 100 -2.49 6.53 7.96
C VAL A 100 -1.74 7.19 6.80
N SER A 101 -0.93 6.46 6.03
CA SER A 101 -0.24 6.98 4.84
C SER A 101 -1.22 7.46 3.76
N PHE A 102 -2.27 6.69 3.49
CA PHE A 102 -3.32 7.07 2.54
C PHE A 102 -4.05 8.33 2.97
N ASP A 103 -4.42 8.41 4.24
CA ASP A 103 -5.16 9.53 4.79
C ASP A 103 -4.29 10.78 4.96
N PHE A 104 -2.99 10.62 5.22
CA PHE A 104 -2.00 11.71 5.18
C PHE A 104 -1.92 12.32 3.78
N ASN A 105 -1.91 11.49 2.73
CA ASN A 105 -1.85 11.97 1.36
C ASN A 105 -3.14 12.63 0.87
N THR A 106 -4.29 12.06 1.22
CA THR A 106 -5.58 12.43 0.61
C THR A 106 -6.47 13.26 1.52
N GLY A 107 -6.31 13.15 2.83
CA GLY A 107 -7.21 13.70 3.83
C GLY A 107 -8.65 13.13 3.79
N ALA A 108 -8.88 12.06 3.01
CA ALA A 108 -10.20 11.68 2.54
C ALA A 108 -10.66 10.28 2.98
N LEU A 109 -9.95 9.63 3.92
CA LEU A 109 -10.31 8.28 4.38
C LEU A 109 -11.77 8.17 4.82
N HIS A 110 -12.25 9.16 5.57
CA HIS A 110 -13.61 9.25 6.11
C HIS A 110 -14.74 9.19 5.06
N LYS A 111 -14.47 9.57 3.81
CA LYS A 111 -15.45 9.54 2.71
C LYS A 111 -15.25 8.37 1.73
N SER A 112 -14.20 7.57 1.94
CA SER A 112 -13.79 6.56 0.98
C SER A 112 -14.70 5.32 1.00
N THR A 113 -14.93 4.74 -0.18
CA THR A 113 -15.52 3.39 -0.31
C THR A 113 -14.62 2.34 0.33
N LEU A 114 -13.30 2.56 0.33
CA LEU A 114 -12.32 1.76 1.06
C LEU A 114 -12.73 1.55 2.52
N LEU A 115 -12.93 2.64 3.27
CA LEU A 115 -13.29 2.57 4.69
C LEU A 115 -14.62 1.84 4.90
N LYS A 116 -15.61 2.07 4.02
CA LYS A 116 -16.91 1.39 4.09
C LYS A 116 -16.76 -0.12 3.96
N LYS A 117 -15.99 -0.59 2.97
CA LYS A 117 -15.73 -2.02 2.74
C LYS A 117 -14.92 -2.65 3.86
N LEU A 118 -13.85 -1.98 4.29
CA LEU A 118 -13.03 -2.43 5.41
C LEU A 118 -13.86 -2.61 6.68
N ASN A 119 -14.70 -1.63 7.03
CA ASN A 119 -15.57 -1.72 8.20
C ASN A 119 -16.69 -2.77 8.08
N ALA A 120 -16.95 -3.28 6.88
CA ALA A 120 -17.80 -4.44 6.64
C ALA A 120 -17.03 -5.78 6.71
N GLY A 121 -15.73 -5.76 7.06
CA GLY A 121 -14.87 -6.93 7.16
C GLY A 121 -14.21 -7.35 5.84
N ASP A 122 -14.35 -6.57 4.77
CA ASP A 122 -13.74 -6.87 3.47
C ASP A 122 -12.32 -6.28 3.38
N TYR A 123 -11.38 -6.96 4.03
CA TYR A 123 -9.95 -6.59 4.04
C TYR A 123 -9.32 -6.71 2.64
N ASP A 124 -9.75 -7.69 1.86
CA ASP A 124 -9.21 -8.00 0.53
C ASP A 124 -9.56 -6.93 -0.50
N ALA A 125 -10.65 -6.18 -0.30
CA ALA A 125 -10.98 -5.05 -1.15
C ALA A 125 -10.05 -3.85 -0.98
N VAL A 126 -9.33 -3.72 0.13
CA VAL A 126 -8.55 -2.50 0.44
C VAL A 126 -7.52 -2.17 -0.64
N PRO A 127 -6.64 -3.09 -1.10
CA PRO A 127 -5.70 -2.82 -2.19
C PRO A 127 -6.35 -2.27 -3.47
N VAL A 128 -7.49 -2.85 -3.87
CA VAL A 128 -8.21 -2.45 -5.08
C VAL A 128 -8.84 -1.07 -4.90
N GLU A 129 -9.38 -0.78 -3.71
CA GLU A 129 -9.96 0.53 -3.41
C GLU A 129 -8.89 1.62 -3.33
N LEU A 130 -7.68 1.33 -2.83
CA LEU A 130 -6.54 2.27 -2.87
C LEU A 130 -6.23 2.70 -4.31
N MET A 131 -6.21 1.75 -5.25
CA MET A 131 -5.88 2.01 -6.66
C MET A 131 -6.89 2.90 -7.40
N LYS A 132 -8.04 3.21 -6.80
CA LYS A 132 -9.00 4.20 -7.33
C LYS A 132 -8.56 5.65 -7.05
N TRP A 133 -7.63 5.85 -6.12
CA TRP A 133 -7.12 7.16 -5.71
C TRP A 133 -5.81 7.52 -6.41
N VAL A 134 -5.81 7.44 -7.73
CA VAL A 134 -4.62 7.66 -8.58
C VAL A 134 -4.73 8.87 -9.51
N ASN A 135 -5.79 9.66 -9.36
CA ASN A 135 -6.07 10.80 -10.22
C ASN A 135 -5.86 12.12 -9.46
N ALA A 136 -5.25 13.10 -10.12
CA ALA A 136 -5.21 14.50 -9.68
C ALA A 136 -5.59 15.40 -10.85
N GLY A 137 -6.40 16.45 -10.60
CA GLY A 137 -6.89 17.32 -11.67
C GLY A 137 -7.66 16.57 -12.78
N GLY A 138 -8.36 15.48 -12.43
CA GLY A 138 -9.11 14.64 -13.37
C GLY A 138 -8.25 13.70 -14.23
N LYS A 139 -6.92 13.70 -14.07
CA LYS A 139 -6.01 12.85 -14.86
C LYS A 139 -5.30 11.85 -13.96
N ARG A 140 -5.03 10.66 -14.50
CA ARG A 140 -4.21 9.64 -13.82
C ARG A 140 -2.77 10.13 -13.68
N VAL A 141 -2.23 10.03 -12.47
CA VAL A 141 -0.87 10.47 -12.14
C VAL A 141 -0.03 9.27 -11.73
N GLN A 142 1.06 9.01 -12.46
CA GLN A 142 1.90 7.83 -12.22
C GLN A 142 2.49 7.80 -10.80
N GLY A 143 2.86 8.95 -10.25
CA GLY A 143 3.33 9.04 -8.86
C GLY A 143 2.29 8.55 -7.85
N LEU A 144 1.01 8.86 -8.05
CA LEU A 144 -0.07 8.36 -7.19
C LEU A 144 -0.30 6.87 -7.40
N VAL A 145 -0.24 6.38 -8.64
CA VAL A 145 -0.30 4.92 -8.93
C VAL A 145 0.76 4.17 -8.14
N ASN A 146 2.01 4.62 -8.20
CA ASN A 146 3.12 3.99 -7.50
C ASN A 146 2.94 4.07 -5.97
N ARG A 147 2.42 5.19 -5.45
CA ARG A 147 2.13 5.35 -4.02
C ARG A 147 1.05 4.39 -3.53
N ARG A 148 -0.07 4.31 -4.25
CA ARG A 148 -1.16 3.39 -3.90
C ARG A 148 -0.71 1.93 -3.97
N ALA A 149 0.08 1.56 -4.98
CA ALA A 149 0.66 0.22 -5.08
C ALA A 149 1.61 -0.09 -3.89
N SER A 150 2.44 0.89 -3.50
CA SER A 150 3.35 0.73 -2.37
C SER A 150 2.60 0.58 -1.04
N GLU A 151 1.52 1.33 -0.82
CA GLU A 151 0.68 1.20 0.37
C GLU A 151 -0.10 -0.12 0.40
N ALA A 152 -0.57 -0.59 -0.75
CA ALA A 152 -1.14 -1.93 -0.87
C ALA A 152 -0.10 -3.01 -0.52
N GLY A 153 1.16 -2.81 -0.93
CA GLY A 153 2.28 -3.64 -0.50
C GLY A 153 2.51 -3.59 1.02
N LEU A 154 2.46 -2.40 1.63
CA LEU A 154 2.56 -2.25 3.08
C LEU A 154 1.39 -2.95 3.78
N TRP A 155 0.17 -2.80 3.29
CA TRP A 155 -1.02 -3.49 3.79
C TRP A 155 -0.85 -5.01 3.79
N ALA A 156 -0.33 -5.58 2.69
CA ALA A 156 -0.12 -7.01 2.53
C ALA A 156 1.04 -7.58 3.37
N LYS A 157 2.04 -6.75 3.72
CA LYS A 157 3.13 -7.16 4.64
C LYS A 157 2.63 -7.44 6.06
N GLY A 158 1.52 -6.84 6.46
CA GLY A 158 0.83 -7.27 7.66
C GLY A 158 0.09 -8.54 7.33
N GLU A 159 0.49 -9.67 7.90
CA GLU A 159 -0.15 -10.97 7.69
C GLU A 159 -1.68 -10.85 7.67
N PHE A 160 -2.32 -11.59 6.75
CA PHE A 160 -3.76 -11.57 6.51
C PHE A 160 -4.52 -11.70 7.83
N VAL A 161 -5.17 -10.62 8.28
CA VAL A 161 -6.26 -10.72 9.25
C VAL A 161 -7.43 -11.31 8.46
N SER A 162 -7.48 -12.64 8.39
CA SER A 162 -8.48 -13.37 7.61
C SER A 162 -9.87 -12.84 7.94
N SER A 163 -10.65 -12.48 6.91
CA SER A 163 -12.02 -12.00 7.07
C SER A 163 -12.99 -13.07 7.58
N ASN A 164 -12.56 -14.30 7.80
CA ASN A 164 -13.31 -15.36 8.48
C ASN A 164 -12.32 -16.33 9.16
N THR A 165 -12.52 -16.62 10.45
CA THR A 165 -11.88 -17.76 11.13
C THR A 165 -12.48 -19.05 10.57
N VAL A 166 -11.82 -19.63 9.56
CA VAL A 166 -11.86 -21.07 9.35
C VAL A 166 -10.55 -21.59 9.93
N GLU A 167 -10.63 -22.40 10.98
CA GLU A 167 -9.45 -23.08 11.51
C GLU A 167 -8.78 -23.86 10.38
N ALA A 168 -7.50 -23.56 10.13
CA ALA A 168 -6.71 -24.32 9.17
C ALA A 168 -6.53 -25.73 9.72
N SER A 169 -7.22 -26.71 9.12
CA SER A 169 -6.98 -28.12 9.38
C SER A 169 -5.57 -28.48 8.91
N THR A 170 -4.68 -28.72 9.86
CA THR A 170 -3.31 -29.15 9.63
C THR A 170 -3.28 -30.60 9.17
N LYS A 171 -3.29 -30.84 7.86
CA LYS A 171 -2.64 -32.02 7.28
C LYS A 171 -2.49 -31.96 5.76
N VAL A 172 -1.25 -31.76 5.30
CA VAL A 172 -0.71 -32.52 4.15
C VAL A 172 0.76 -32.83 4.44
N PRO A 173 1.25 -34.08 4.23
CA PRO A 173 2.62 -34.45 4.55
C PRO A 173 3.61 -33.83 3.57
N SER A 174 4.76 -33.40 4.11
CA SER A 174 5.97 -33.13 3.35
C SER A 174 6.50 -34.41 2.71
N THR A 175 6.63 -34.45 1.38
CA THR A 175 7.62 -35.28 0.69
C THR A 175 7.97 -34.67 -0.66
N ASP A 176 9.27 -34.49 -0.83
CA ASP A 176 10.08 -34.35 -2.05
C ASP A 176 10.03 -33.04 -2.85
N VAL A 177 10.92 -32.15 -2.43
CA VAL A 177 11.51 -31.09 -3.26
C VAL A 177 12.40 -31.76 -4.32
N ALA A 178 11.95 -31.83 -5.56
CA ALA A 178 12.80 -32.09 -6.72
C ALA A 178 13.21 -30.75 -7.35
N VAL A 179 14.37 -30.25 -6.97
CA VAL A 179 15.12 -29.26 -7.76
C VAL A 179 15.74 -30.00 -8.94
N ILE A 180 15.29 -29.73 -10.16
CA ILE A 180 16.10 -29.98 -11.36
C ILE A 180 16.21 -28.66 -12.12
N GLY A 181 17.37 -28.04 -11.94
CA GLY A 181 17.84 -26.96 -12.80
C GLY A 181 18.24 -27.49 -14.18
N GLY A 182 17.96 -26.64 -15.17
CA GLY A 182 18.56 -26.50 -16.50
C GLY A 182 19.38 -27.63 -17.13
N THR A 183 19.00 -28.01 -18.35
CA THR A 183 19.75 -27.80 -19.60
C THR A 183 19.07 -28.55 -20.74
N GLY A 184 19.03 -27.98 -21.94
CA GLY A 184 18.74 -28.73 -23.17
C GLY A 184 17.65 -28.13 -24.04
N ALA A 185 18.08 -27.51 -25.13
CA ALA A 185 17.26 -27.10 -26.25
C ALA A 185 16.60 -28.29 -26.96
N ALA A 186 15.34 -28.16 -27.36
CA ALA A 186 14.78 -28.69 -28.61
C ALA A 186 13.31 -28.24 -28.71
N GLY A 187 12.94 -27.67 -29.85
CA GLY A 187 11.58 -27.22 -30.11
C GLY A 187 10.57 -28.36 -30.15
N ALA A 188 9.37 -28.07 -29.66
CA ALA A 188 8.13 -28.64 -30.16
C ALA A 188 7.03 -27.62 -29.85
N GLY A 189 6.52 -26.99 -30.90
CA GLY A 189 5.39 -26.08 -30.78
C GLY A 189 4.15 -26.84 -30.35
N THR A 190 3.53 -26.39 -29.27
CA THR A 190 2.08 -26.43 -29.12
C THR A 190 1.62 -24.99 -29.04
N ALA A 191 1.35 -24.42 -30.21
CA ALA A 191 0.60 -23.18 -30.31
C ALA A 191 -0.83 -23.45 -29.82
N ILE A 192 -1.21 -22.83 -28.70
CA ILE A 192 -2.60 -22.52 -28.44
C ILE A 192 -2.67 -21.02 -28.16
N ALA A 193 -3.11 -20.26 -29.16
CA ALA A 193 -3.64 -18.92 -29.01
C ALA A 193 -4.59 -18.68 -30.20
N PRO A 194 -5.62 -17.82 -30.14
CA PRO A 194 -6.47 -17.37 -29.02
C PRO A 194 -7.96 -17.27 -29.48
N ILE A 195 -8.91 -16.87 -28.65
CA ILE A 195 -10.22 -16.35 -29.15
C ILE A 195 -10.46 -14.89 -28.70
N VAL A 196 -9.46 -14.23 -28.12
CA VAL A 196 -9.61 -12.82 -27.67
C VAL A 196 -8.41 -12.00 -28.16
N PRO A 197 -8.62 -10.95 -28.98
CA PRO A 197 -7.55 -10.09 -29.51
C PRO A 197 -6.63 -9.52 -28.40
N ASP A 198 -7.22 -9.12 -27.28
CA ASP A 198 -6.50 -8.53 -26.14
C ASP A 198 -5.48 -9.50 -25.49
N LEU A 199 -5.71 -10.81 -25.59
CA LEU A 199 -4.81 -11.81 -25.01
C LEU A 199 -3.54 -11.98 -25.86
N VAL A 200 -3.64 -11.77 -27.17
CA VAL A 200 -2.49 -11.84 -28.09
C VAL A 200 -1.53 -10.71 -27.85
N ASP A 201 -2.07 -9.52 -27.68
CA ASP A 201 -1.29 -8.30 -27.42
C ASP A 201 -0.64 -8.36 -26.03
N ALA A 202 -1.35 -8.92 -25.04
CA ALA A 202 -0.81 -9.16 -23.71
C ALA A 202 0.34 -10.20 -23.73
N VAL A 203 0.18 -11.33 -24.42
CA VAL A 203 1.21 -12.38 -24.49
C VAL A 203 2.44 -11.92 -25.29
N SER A 204 2.23 -11.22 -26.41
CA SER A 204 3.31 -10.73 -27.27
C SER A 204 4.08 -9.55 -26.68
N SER A 205 3.47 -8.75 -25.80
CA SER A 205 4.17 -7.71 -25.03
C SER A 205 5.09 -8.29 -23.95
N GLN A 206 4.68 -9.39 -23.31
CA GLN A 206 5.44 -10.06 -22.24
C GLN A 206 6.67 -10.83 -22.78
N GLN A 207 6.57 -11.43 -23.98
CA GLN A 207 7.68 -12.16 -24.62
C GLN A 207 8.94 -11.28 -24.81
N ARG A 208 8.76 -9.97 -25.06
CA ARG A 208 9.86 -8.99 -25.22
C ARG A 208 10.50 -8.57 -23.89
N GLU A 209 9.77 -8.68 -22.78
CA GLU A 209 10.29 -8.35 -21.44
C GLU A 209 11.03 -9.53 -20.80
N LEU A 210 10.61 -10.76 -21.06
CA LEU A 210 11.27 -11.98 -20.55
C LEU A 210 12.70 -12.16 -21.11
N THR A 211 13.02 -11.58 -22.26
CA THR A 211 14.37 -11.61 -22.86
C THR A 211 15.29 -10.49 -22.37
N SER A 212 14.82 -9.59 -21.50
CA SER A 212 15.56 -8.39 -21.09
C SER A 212 16.54 -8.60 -19.92
N GLY A 213 16.50 -9.77 -19.26
CA GLY A 213 17.38 -10.10 -18.13
C GLY A 213 17.10 -9.33 -16.83
N ASP A 214 16.09 -8.47 -16.82
CA ASP A 214 15.76 -7.60 -15.70
C ASP A 214 14.64 -8.22 -14.82
N TRP A 215 15.06 -9.00 -13.82
CA TRP A 215 14.17 -9.77 -12.93
C TRP A 215 13.14 -8.92 -12.17
N THR A 216 13.41 -7.65 -11.96
CA THR A 216 12.48 -6.72 -11.30
C THR A 216 11.29 -6.39 -12.20
N ARG A 217 11.47 -6.37 -13.53
CA ARG A 217 10.38 -6.13 -14.48
C ARG A 217 9.53 -7.37 -14.69
N ILE A 218 10.17 -8.54 -14.69
CA ILE A 218 9.49 -9.84 -14.79
C ILE A 218 8.56 -10.07 -13.59
N THR A 219 9.01 -9.75 -12.38
CA THR A 219 8.18 -9.91 -11.17
C THR A 219 6.99 -8.95 -11.15
N ILE A 220 7.16 -7.70 -11.58
CA ILE A 220 6.06 -6.73 -11.72
C ILE A 220 5.07 -7.18 -12.80
N ALA A 221 5.56 -7.64 -13.95
CA ALA A 221 4.75 -8.16 -15.06
C ALA A 221 3.92 -9.38 -14.65
N ALA A 222 4.50 -10.31 -13.88
CA ALA A 222 3.81 -11.49 -13.34
C ALA A 222 2.70 -11.11 -12.34
N PHE A 223 2.94 -10.11 -11.48
CA PHE A 223 1.93 -9.60 -10.55
C PHE A 223 0.75 -8.94 -11.27
N ILE A 224 1.02 -8.15 -12.31
CA ILE A 224 -0.04 -7.51 -13.12
C ILE A 224 -0.88 -8.58 -13.86
N LEU A 225 -0.23 -9.61 -14.40
CA LEU A 225 -0.92 -10.70 -15.09
C LEU A 225 -1.82 -11.50 -14.13
N ALA A 226 -1.32 -11.81 -12.92
CA ALA A 226 -2.08 -12.51 -11.89
C ALA A 226 -3.34 -11.72 -11.46
N LEU A 227 -3.21 -10.39 -11.28
CA LEU A 227 -4.34 -9.52 -10.94
C LEU A 227 -5.38 -9.43 -12.07
N THR A 228 -4.91 -9.43 -13.32
CA THR A 228 -5.78 -9.37 -14.51
C THR A 228 -6.57 -10.67 -14.67
N LEU A 229 -5.91 -11.83 -14.53
CA LEU A 229 -6.55 -13.14 -14.56
C LEU A 229 -7.54 -13.34 -13.41
N TYR A 230 -7.20 -12.85 -12.21
CA TYR A 230 -8.10 -12.89 -11.05
C TYR A 230 -9.37 -12.04 -11.26
N GLY A 231 -9.24 -10.86 -11.88
CA GLY A 231 -10.38 -10.02 -12.24
C GLY A 231 -11.34 -10.69 -13.25
N ILE A 232 -10.79 -11.40 -14.24
CA ILE A 232 -11.56 -12.16 -15.23
C ILE A 232 -12.24 -13.36 -14.56
N TYR A 233 -11.51 -14.13 -13.76
CA TYR A 233 -12.03 -15.29 -13.01
C TYR A 233 -13.25 -14.92 -12.15
N ARG A 234 -13.17 -13.79 -11.44
CA ARG A 234 -14.27 -13.28 -10.61
C ARG A 234 -15.52 -12.92 -11.43
N LYS A 235 -15.35 -12.36 -12.64
CA LYS A 235 -16.45 -11.93 -13.51
C LYS A 235 -17.17 -13.10 -14.18
N VAL A 236 -16.48 -14.22 -14.38
CA VAL A 236 -17.07 -15.47 -14.91
C VAL A 236 -17.84 -16.24 -13.84
N ARG A 237 -17.56 -15.99 -12.56
CA ARG A 237 -18.18 -16.68 -11.40
C ARG A 237 -19.33 -15.89 -10.75
N SER A 238 -19.67 -14.70 -11.26
CA SER A 238 -20.86 -13.91 -10.86
C SER A 238 -21.95 -13.98 -11.93
#